data_AF-A0A8E0IUB0-F1
#
_entry.id   AF-A0A8E0IUB0-F1
#
_cell.length_a   1.000
_cell.length_b   1.000
_cell.length_c   1.000
_cell.angle_alpha   90.00
_cell.angle_beta   90.00
_cell.angle_gamma   90.00
#
_symmetry.space_group_name_H-M   'P 1'
#
loop_
_entity.id
_entity.type
_entity.pdbx_description
1 polymer ?
#
loop_
_entity_poly.entity_id
_entity_poly.type
_entity_poly.pdbx_seq_one_letter_code
_entity_poly.pdbx_strand_id
1 'polypeptide(L)' 'SQTVLQPGMVVTIEPGAYLPGIGGVRIEDDVLITDTGAQVLNQTSKDLMLLEDQEYESV' A
#
# COMPACT_ATOMS: atom_id res chain seq x y z
N SER A 1 17.05 -7.38 3.67
CA SER A 1 18.11 -6.51 3.14
C SER A 1 18.92 -5.94 4.29
N GLN A 2 20.17 -5.53 4.08
CA GLN A 2 20.97 -4.77 5.04
C GLN A 2 21.19 -3.32 4.56
N THR A 3 20.52 -2.90 3.49
CA THR A 3 20.63 -1.55 2.93
C THR A 3 20.11 -0.52 3.92
N VAL A 4 20.91 0.51 4.19
CA VAL A 4 20.48 1.68 4.95
C VAL A 4 19.80 2.66 4.00
N LEU A 5 18.53 2.97 4.26
CA LEU A 5 17.75 3.91 3.46
C LEU A 5 18.35 5.32 3.54
N GLN A 6 18.38 6.02 2.40
CA GLN A 6 18.91 7.37 2.27
C GLN A 6 17.79 8.33 1.83
N PRO A 7 17.88 9.62 2.20
CA PRO A 7 16.97 10.65 1.70
C PRO A 7 16.88 10.65 0.15
N GLY A 8 15.67 10.83 -0.38
CA GLY A 8 15.38 10.78 -1.81
C GLY A 8 15.03 9.38 -2.34
N MET A 9 15.25 8.32 -1.57
CA MET A 9 14.76 6.98 -1.92
C MET A 9 13.24 6.88 -1.73
N VAL A 10 12.58 6.14 -2.63
CA VAL A 10 11.19 5.74 -2.48
C VAL A 10 11.12 4.24 -2.32
N VAL A 11 10.36 3.77 -1.33
CA VAL A 11 10.15 2.35 -1.03
C VAL A 11 8.68 2.08 -0.79
N THR A 12 8.22 0.86 -1.08
CA THR A 12 6.89 0.40 -0.70
C THR A 12 6.90 -0.12 0.74
N ILE A 13 5.86 0.20 1.49
CA ILE A 13 5.56 -0.43 2.78
C ILE A 13 4.26 -1.20 2.61
N GLU A 14 4.38 -2.52 2.41
CA GLU A 14 3.29 -3.35 1.86
C GLU A 14 3.02 -4.65 2.64
N PRO A 15 2.78 -4.60 3.97
CA PRO A 15 2.48 -5.80 4.73
C PRO A 15 1.19 -6.49 4.23
N GLY A 16 1.22 -7.81 4.19
CA GLY A 16 0.07 -8.62 3.80
C GLY A 16 -0.14 -9.84 4.69
N ALA A 17 -1.41 -10.20 4.87
CA ALA A 17 -1.84 -11.42 5.54
C ALA A 17 -2.70 -12.25 4.59
N TYR A 18 -2.37 -13.54 4.47
CA TYR A 18 -2.97 -14.43 3.49
C TYR A 18 -3.42 -15.72 4.18
N LEU A 19 -4.68 -16.11 3.94
CA LEU A 19 -5.28 -17.31 4.50
C LEU A 19 -5.71 -18.24 3.37
N PRO A 20 -5.03 -19.40 3.20
CA PRO A 20 -5.32 -20.33 2.13
C PRO A 20 -6.79 -20.75 2.08
N GLY A 21 -7.39 -20.72 0.88
CA GLY A 21 -8.79 -21.08 0.67
C GLY A 21 -9.83 -20.01 1.05
N ILE A 22 -9.41 -18.88 1.62
CA ILE A 22 -10.30 -17.78 2.00
C ILE A 22 -9.95 -16.50 1.23
N GLY A 23 -8.68 -16.09 1.22
CA GLY A 23 -8.23 -14.88 0.54
C GLY A 23 -7.03 -14.24 1.21
N GLY A 24 -6.85 -12.94 1.00
CA GLY A 24 -5.79 -12.18 1.65
C GLY A 24 -6.01 -10.68 1.55
N VAL A 25 -5.28 -9.95 2.38
CA VAL A 25 -5.26 -8.49 2.41
C VAL A 25 -3.81 -8.03 2.34
N ARG A 26 -3.58 -6.97 1.58
CA ARG A 26 -2.33 -6.21 1.57
C ARG A 26 -2.70 -4.73 1.53
N ILE A 27 -2.07 -3.93 2.37
CA ILE A 27 -2.18 -2.48 2.35
C ILE A 27 -0.79 -1.98 2.00
N GLU A 28 -0.71 -1.10 1.01
CA GLU A 28 0.54 -0.65 0.40
C GLU A 28 0.54 0.88 0.27
N ASP A 29 1.62 1.50 0.73
CA ASP A 29 1.94 2.90 0.52
C ASP A 29 3.36 3.02 -0.06
N ASP A 30 3.54 3.92 -1.01
CA ASP A 30 4.83 4.48 -1.43
C ASP A 30 5.29 5.52 -0.41
N VAL A 31 6.53 5.38 0.04
CA VAL A 31 7.11 6.20 1.10
C VAL A 31 8.43 6.81 0.62
N LEU A 32 8.47 8.14 0.56
CA LEU A 32 9.69 8.91 0.35
C LEU A 32 10.46 9.02 1.66
N ILE A 33 11.72 8.61 1.66
CA ILE A 33 12.65 8.87 2.76
C ILE A 33 13.14 10.31 2.65
N THR A 34 13.03 11.07 3.73
CA THR A 34 13.46 12.47 3.82
C THR A 34 14.67 12.58 4.75
N ASP A 35 15.32 13.75 4.78
CA ASP A 35 16.47 13.99 5.66
C ASP A 35 16.14 13.83 7.16
N THR A 36 14.85 13.94 7.53
CA THR A 36 14.39 13.91 8.93
C THR A 36 13.41 12.76 9.23
N GLY A 37 13.11 11.90 8.26
CA GLY A 37 12.16 10.82 8.45
C GLY A 37 11.63 10.24 7.13
N ALA A 38 10.31 10.13 7.04
CA ALA A 38 9.62 9.53 5.92
C ALA A 38 8.29 10.24 5.65
N GLN A 39 7.90 10.32 4.38
CA GLN A 39 6.64 10.90 3.92
C GLN A 39 5.87 9.87 3.10
N VAL A 40 4.62 9.58 3.51
CA VAL A 40 3.69 8.77 2.73
C VAL A 40 3.19 9.58 1.54
N LEU A 41 3.24 9.00 0.35
CA LEU A 41 2.83 9.66 -0.89
C LEU A 41 1.38 9.35 -1.27
N ASN A 42 0.88 8.17 -0.91
CA ASN A 42 -0.50 7.77 -1.19
C ASN A 42 -1.49 8.46 -0.25
N GLN A 43 -2.63 8.87 -0.79
CA GLN A 43 -3.69 9.55 -0.05
C GLN A 43 -4.94 8.66 0.16
N THR A 44 -4.96 7.48 -0.45
CA THR A 44 -6.06 6.52 -0.32
C THR A 44 -6.23 6.11 1.14
N SER A 45 -7.49 5.95 1.58
CA SER A 45 -7.73 5.40 2.92
C SER A 45 -7.21 3.97 2.99
N LYS A 46 -6.73 3.61 4.18
CA LYS A 46 -6.28 2.26 4.54
C LYS A 46 -7.38 1.47 5.25
N ASP A 47 -8.55 2.08 5.41
CA ASP A 47 -9.73 1.43 5.95
C ASP A 47 -10.35 0.50 4.90
N LEU A 48 -11.00 -0.56 5.37
CA LEU A 48 -11.79 -1.42 4.50
C LEU A 48 -12.94 -0.62 3.88
N MET A 49 -12.94 -0.50 2.56
CA MET A 49 -14.06 0.05 1.80
C MET A 49 -14.88 -1.09 1.20
N LEU A 50 -16.19 -1.06 1.42
CA LEU A 50 -17.13 -1.92 0.71
C LEU A 50 -17.53 -1.22 -0.58
N LEU A 51 -17.29 -1.86 -1.71
CA LEU A 51 -17.76 -1.37 -3.00
C LEU A 51 -19.23 -1.72 -3.16
N GLU A 52 -20.02 -0.77 -3.62
CA GLU A 52 -21.37 -1.05 -4.11
C GLU A 52 -21.27 -1.78 -5.46
N ASP A 53 -22.22 -2.66 -5.74
CA ASP A 53 -22.30 -3.35 -7.02
C ASP A 53 -22.49 -2.30 -8.15
N GLN A 54 -21.41 -2.01 -8.88
CA GLN A 54 -21.47 -1.26 -10.13
C GLN A 54 -21.74 -2.28 -11.25
N GLU A 55 -22.89 -2.18 -11.92
CA GLU A 55 -23.12 -2.93 -13.16
C GLU A 55 -22.01 -2.57 -14.16
N TYR A 56 -21.14 -3.54 -14.45
CA TYR A 56 -20.16 -3.42 -15.52
C TYR A 56 -20.92 -3.49 -16.86
N GLU A 57 -21.17 -2.34 -17.49
CA GLU A 57 -21.48 -2.34 -18.93
C GLU A 57 -20.22 -2.83 -19.66
N SER A 58 -20.32 -4.00 -20.28
CA SER A 58 -19.28 -4.54 -21.14
C SER A 58 -19.09 -3.61 -22.34
N VAL A 59 -17.96 -2.91 -22.40
CA VAL A 59 -17.39 -2.36 -23.64
C VAL A 59 -16.72 -3.46 -24.45
#